data_AF-A0A6A3HXB9-F1
#
_entry.id   AF-A0A6A3HXB9-F1
#
_cell.length_a   1.000
_cell.length_b   1.000
_cell.length_c   1.000
_cell.angle_alpha   90.00
_cell.angle_beta   90.00
_cell.angle_gamma   90.00
#
_symmetry.space_group_name_H-M   'P 1'
#
loop_
_entity.id
_entity.type
_entity.pdbx_description
1 polymer ?
#
loop_
_entity_poly.entity_id
_entity_poly.type
_entity_poly.pdbx_seq_one_letter_code
_entity_poly.pdbx_strand_id
1 'polypeptide(L)'
;MPLWTFEAAMERGHASLGERMFSKGAELVPDRCIFDELCNVRINAATRDGDLDTVTRFVRYVPGLIVTMAVEEAAANAQLQILDWLNENAPLVCWVIYAYRKTRNNGHLTVLKWLNKKVPRTS
;
A
#
# COMPACT_ATOMS: atom_id res chain seq x y z
N MET A 1 15.94 24.71 -11.75
CA MET A 1 14.88 23.68 -11.79
C MET A 1 15.13 22.68 -10.68
N PRO A 2 14.12 22.23 -9.92
CA PRO A 2 14.31 21.16 -8.95
C PRO A 2 14.83 19.91 -9.65
N LEU A 3 15.90 19.30 -9.10
CA LEU A 3 16.53 18.10 -9.68
C LEU A 3 15.65 16.85 -9.57
N TRP A 4 14.65 16.89 -8.70
CA TRP A 4 13.72 15.80 -8.42
C TRP A 4 12.32 16.35 -8.20
N THR A 5 11.33 15.77 -8.88
CA THR A 5 9.91 15.96 -8.59
C THR A 5 9.42 14.88 -7.64
N PHE A 6 8.29 15.10 -6.95
CA PHE A 6 7.68 14.10 -6.08
C PHE A 6 7.37 12.81 -6.85
N GLU A 7 6.81 12.93 -8.05
CA GLU A 7 6.56 11.81 -8.98
C GLU A 7 7.82 10.97 -9.23
N ALA A 8 8.91 11.59 -9.65
CA ALA A 8 10.15 10.88 -9.94
C ALA A 8 10.78 10.21 -8.70
N ALA A 9 10.58 10.81 -7.52
CA ALA A 9 11.01 10.19 -6.25
C ALA A 9 10.18 8.93 -5.94
N MET A 10 8.87 8.99 -6.19
CA MET A 10 7.94 7.87 -5.99
C MET A 10 8.19 6.73 -6.98
N GLU A 11 8.30 7.03 -8.28
CA GLU A 11 8.55 6.04 -9.33
C GLU A 11 9.85 5.28 -9.13
N ARG A 12 10.90 5.95 -8.64
CA ARG A 12 12.23 5.35 -8.42
C ARG A 12 12.41 4.72 -7.04
N GLY A 13 11.38 4.72 -6.21
CA GLY A 13 11.39 4.05 -4.91
C GLY A 13 12.07 4.81 -3.78
N HIS A 14 12.36 6.10 -3.95
CA HIS A 14 13.00 6.94 -2.94
C HIS A 14 11.98 7.48 -1.91
N ALA A 15 11.38 6.59 -1.11
CA ALA A 15 10.36 6.93 -0.11
C ALA A 15 10.81 8.06 0.85
N SER A 16 12.06 8.01 1.32
CA SER A 16 12.66 9.02 2.21
C SER A 16 12.80 10.40 1.54
N LEU A 17 12.95 10.44 0.21
CA LEU A 17 13.02 11.69 -0.55
C LEU A 17 11.61 12.29 -0.68
N GLY A 18 10.60 11.46 -0.96
CA GLY A 18 9.19 11.87 -0.98
C GLY A 18 8.73 12.46 0.35
N GLU A 19 9.10 11.84 1.47
CA GLU A 19 8.86 12.38 2.82
C GLU A 19 9.53 13.76 3.00
N ARG A 20 10.82 13.87 2.65
CA ARG A 20 11.54 15.15 2.78
C ARG A 20 10.93 16.25 1.92
N MET A 21 10.43 15.91 0.74
CA MET A 21 9.72 16.86 -0.13
C MET A 21 8.41 17.32 0.52
N PHE A 22 7.64 16.38 1.10
CA PHE A 22 6.42 16.69 1.84
C PHE A 22 6.68 17.61 3.04
N SER A 23 7.71 17.33 3.86
CA SER A 23 8.05 18.17 5.00
C SER A 23 8.59 19.56 4.64
N LYS A 24 9.13 19.74 3.41
CA LYS A 24 9.80 20.99 3.01
C LYS A 24 8.98 21.93 2.13
N GLY A 25 7.84 21.50 1.56
CA GLY A 25 6.94 22.45 0.90
C GLY A 25 5.90 21.81 -0.02
N ALA A 26 4.66 22.29 0.09
CA ALA A 26 3.52 21.92 -0.74
C ALA A 26 3.70 22.22 -2.23
N GLU A 27 4.64 23.10 -2.60
CA GLU A 27 4.89 23.51 -3.99
C GLU A 27 5.50 22.40 -4.86
N LEU A 28 6.15 21.40 -4.24
CA LEU A 28 6.70 20.22 -4.90
C LEU A 28 5.71 19.05 -4.92
N VAL A 29 4.60 19.16 -4.20
CA VAL A 29 3.59 18.11 -4.07
C VAL A 29 2.48 18.39 -5.07
N PRO A 30 2.10 17.41 -5.91
CA PRO A 30 1.00 17.58 -6.86
C PRO A 30 -0.34 17.69 -6.11
N ASP A 31 -1.41 17.99 -6.85
CA ASP A 31 -2.77 18.00 -6.30
C ASP A 31 -3.07 16.74 -5.48
N ARG A 32 -3.87 16.89 -4.42
CA ARG A 32 -4.13 15.80 -3.46
C ARG A 32 -4.58 14.49 -4.09
N CYS A 33 -5.43 14.54 -5.13
CA CYS A 33 -5.84 13.34 -5.87
C CYS A 33 -4.67 12.63 -6.57
N ILE A 34 -3.77 13.41 -7.20
CA ILE A 34 -2.59 12.87 -7.88
C ILE A 34 -1.61 12.31 -6.85
N PHE A 35 -1.47 13.00 -5.71
CA PHE A 35 -0.65 12.55 -4.60
C PHE A 35 -1.14 11.20 -4.03
N ASP A 36 -2.43 11.04 -3.78
CA ASP A 36 -3.02 9.80 -3.26
C ASP A 36 -2.83 8.65 -4.27
N GLU A 37 -3.01 8.92 -5.58
CA GLU A 37 -2.79 7.94 -6.65
C GLU A 37 -1.31 7.49 -6.72
N LEU A 38 -0.36 8.43 -6.68
CA LEU A 38 1.08 8.12 -6.69
C LEU A 38 1.49 7.30 -5.46
N CYS A 39 0.95 7.64 -4.29
CA CYS A 39 1.17 6.86 -3.07
C CYS A 39 0.63 5.44 -3.22
N ASN A 40 -0.58 5.27 -3.75
CA ASN A 40 -1.15 3.95 -4.02
C ASN A 40 -0.30 3.14 -4.99
N VAL A 41 0.11 3.71 -6.13
CA VAL A 41 0.96 3.04 -7.12
C VAL A 41 2.27 2.58 -6.48
N ARG A 42 2.92 3.44 -5.68
CA ARG A 42 4.17 3.09 -5.03
C ARG A 42 4.00 2.02 -3.96
N ILE A 43 2.98 2.12 -3.11
CA ILE A 43 2.69 1.09 -2.11
C ILE A 43 2.41 -0.24 -2.80
N ASN A 44 1.66 -0.26 -3.90
CA ASN A 44 1.38 -1.48 -4.66
C ASN A 44 2.66 -2.12 -5.22
N ALA A 45 3.61 -1.32 -5.68
CA ALA A 45 4.92 -1.82 -6.10
C ALA A 45 5.72 -2.37 -4.90
N ALA A 46 5.75 -1.63 -3.79
CA ALA A 46 6.43 -2.05 -2.57
C ALA A 46 5.83 -3.35 -1.99
N THR A 47 4.50 -3.51 -2.03
CA THR A 47 3.87 -4.76 -1.64
C THR A 47 4.27 -5.87 -2.58
N ARG A 48 4.22 -5.71 -3.91
CA ARG A 48 4.72 -6.77 -4.82
C ARG A 48 6.15 -7.22 -4.50
N ASP A 49 7.02 -6.29 -4.15
CA ASP A 49 8.42 -6.58 -3.79
C ASP A 49 8.59 -7.15 -2.36
N GLY A 50 7.57 -7.05 -1.51
CA GLY A 50 7.61 -7.46 -0.12
C GLY A 50 8.27 -6.44 0.82
N ASP A 51 8.42 -5.19 0.37
CA ASP A 51 9.03 -4.10 1.12
C ASP A 51 8.04 -3.50 2.13
N LEU A 52 8.01 -4.11 3.32
CA LEU A 52 7.19 -3.67 4.44
C LEU A 52 7.56 -2.26 4.93
N ASP A 53 8.84 -1.87 4.93
CA ASP A 53 9.29 -0.57 5.44
C ASP A 53 8.65 0.57 4.65
N THR A 54 8.70 0.48 3.31
CA THR A 54 8.03 1.45 2.45
C THR A 54 6.52 1.50 2.73
N VAL A 55 5.85 0.34 2.78
CA VAL A 55 4.38 0.28 3.03
C VAL A 55 4.02 0.96 4.35
N THR A 56 4.76 0.67 5.43
CA THR A 56 4.46 1.22 6.75
C THR A 56 4.61 2.74 6.80
N ARG A 57 5.64 3.26 6.13
CA ARG A 57 5.91 4.69 6.08
C ARG A 57 4.80 5.44 5.36
N PHE A 58 4.40 4.99 4.19
CA PHE A 58 3.36 5.67 3.41
C PHE A 58 2.00 5.70 4.12
N VAL A 59 1.58 4.57 4.70
CA VAL A 59 0.32 4.50 5.46
C VAL A 59 0.36 5.43 6.69
N ARG A 60 1.52 5.57 7.34
CA ARG A 60 1.69 6.51 8.46
C ARG A 60 1.71 7.97 8.02
N TYR A 61 2.31 8.28 6.87
CA TYR A 61 2.32 9.65 6.34
C TYR A 61 0.94 10.10 5.87
N VAL A 62 0.12 9.17 5.35
CA VAL A 62 -1.19 9.47 4.77
C VAL A 62 -2.26 8.60 5.43
N PRO A 63 -2.76 8.97 6.62
CA PRO A 63 -3.74 8.15 7.36
C PRO A 63 -5.09 8.01 6.65
N GLY A 64 -5.38 8.86 5.66
CA GLY A 64 -6.58 8.77 4.80
C GLY A 64 -6.41 7.91 3.56
N LEU A 65 -5.26 7.26 3.37
CA LEU A 65 -4.98 6.50 2.15
C LEU A 65 -5.71 5.16 2.14
N ILE A 66 -6.36 4.86 1.01
CA ILE A 66 -7.10 3.61 0.81
C ILE A 66 -6.18 2.59 0.13
N VAL A 67 -5.76 1.57 0.88
CA VAL A 67 -4.73 0.59 0.44
C VAL A 67 -5.30 -0.72 -0.12
N THR A 68 -6.44 -0.66 -0.78
CA THR A 68 -7.16 -1.83 -1.32
C THR A 68 -6.31 -2.66 -2.29
N MET A 69 -5.68 -2.00 -3.27
CA MET A 69 -4.83 -2.70 -4.25
C MET A 69 -3.61 -3.33 -3.60
N ALA A 70 -3.05 -2.68 -2.58
CA ALA A 70 -1.88 -3.18 -1.85
C ALA A 70 -2.19 -4.51 -1.15
N VAL A 71 -3.39 -4.63 -0.57
CA VAL A 71 -3.90 -5.86 0.02
C VAL A 71 -4.09 -6.96 -1.02
N GLU A 72 -4.66 -6.64 -2.18
CA GLU A 72 -4.86 -7.63 -3.25
C GLU A 72 -3.52 -8.21 -3.74
N GLU A 73 -2.52 -7.35 -3.92
CA GLU A 73 -1.17 -7.75 -4.32
C GLU A 73 -0.46 -8.56 -3.22
N ALA A 74 -0.53 -8.11 -1.97
CA ALA A 74 0.04 -8.87 -0.85
C ALA A 74 -0.62 -10.25 -0.69
N ALA A 75 -1.94 -10.33 -0.88
CA ALA A 75 -2.68 -11.58 -0.85
C ALA A 75 -2.36 -12.49 -2.05
N ALA A 76 -2.12 -11.91 -3.23
CA ALA A 76 -1.66 -12.61 -4.42
C ALA A 76 -0.24 -13.17 -4.25
N ASN A 77 0.63 -12.53 -3.46
CA ASN A 77 2.03 -12.93 -3.27
C ASN A 77 2.32 -13.69 -1.96
N ALA A 78 1.27 -14.11 -1.23
CA ALA A 78 1.38 -14.82 0.05
C ALA A 78 2.08 -14.03 1.17
N GLN A 79 2.05 -12.69 1.12
CA GLN A 79 2.79 -11.83 2.03
C GLN A 79 2.01 -11.54 3.32
N LEU A 80 1.91 -12.56 4.17
CA LEU A 80 1.17 -12.49 5.43
C LEU A 80 1.66 -11.36 6.35
N GLN A 81 2.97 -11.08 6.39
CA GLN A 81 3.51 -10.01 7.24
C GLN A 81 2.93 -8.64 6.88
N ILE A 82 2.79 -8.34 5.59
CA ILE A 82 2.20 -7.08 5.13
C ILE A 82 0.70 -7.06 5.43
N LEU A 83 -0.01 -8.17 5.20
CA LEU A 83 -1.44 -8.27 5.50
C LEU A 83 -1.76 -8.10 7.00
N ASP A 84 -0.98 -8.75 7.87
CA ASP A 84 -1.07 -8.58 9.32
C ASP A 84 -0.86 -7.12 9.72
N TRP A 85 0.20 -6.49 9.20
CA TRP A 85 0.48 -5.10 9.51
C TRP A 85 -0.63 -4.15 9.05
N LEU A 86 -1.11 -4.30 7.80
CA LEU A 86 -2.18 -3.50 7.23
C LEU A 86 -3.48 -3.67 8.02
N ASN A 87 -3.82 -4.88 8.45
CA ASN A 87 -5.02 -5.13 9.25
C ASN A 87 -5.02 -4.43 10.61
N GLU A 88 -3.84 -4.25 11.21
CA GLU A 88 -3.70 -3.65 12.54
C GLU A 88 -3.47 -2.13 12.50
N ASN A 89 -2.88 -1.62 11.42
CA ASN A 89 -2.37 -0.24 11.39
C ASN A 89 -3.02 0.63 10.29
N ALA A 90 -3.64 0.05 9.27
CA ALA A 90 -4.29 0.83 8.22
C ALA A 90 -5.79 0.98 8.53
N PRO A 91 -6.30 2.21 8.72
CA PRO A 91 -7.70 2.45 9.10
C PRO A 91 -8.67 2.27 7.93
N LEU A 92 -8.20 2.46 6.69
CA LEU A 92 -9.01 2.40 5.47
C LEU A 92 -8.53 1.26 4.57
N VAL A 93 -8.88 0.03 4.96
CA VAL A 93 -8.62 -1.16 4.17
C VAL A 93 -9.92 -1.77 3.70
N CYS A 94 -10.13 -1.76 2.38
CA CYS A 94 -11.21 -2.53 1.78
C CYS A 94 -10.72 -3.96 1.54
N TRP A 95 -11.05 -4.88 2.45
CA TRP A 95 -10.79 -6.30 2.28
C TRP A 95 -11.80 -6.93 1.32
N VAL A 96 -11.62 -6.67 0.02
CA VAL A 96 -12.62 -7.00 -1.01
C VAL A 96 -12.56 -8.48 -1.43
N ILE A 97 -13.64 -8.91 -2.07
CA ILE A 97 -13.78 -10.21 -2.77
C ILE A 97 -12.58 -10.50 -3.69
N TYR A 98 -11.98 -9.46 -4.28
CA TYR A 98 -10.82 -9.60 -5.17
C TYR A 98 -9.58 -10.18 -4.46
N ALA A 99 -9.29 -9.78 -3.22
CA ALA A 99 -8.21 -10.36 -2.44
C ALA A 99 -8.42 -11.88 -2.27
N TYR A 100 -9.63 -12.29 -1.87
CA TYR A 100 -10.01 -13.70 -1.78
C TYR A 100 -9.86 -14.44 -3.12
N ARG A 101 -10.32 -13.85 -4.23
CA ARG A 101 -10.20 -14.45 -5.57
C ARG A 101 -8.74 -14.64 -5.96
N LYS A 102 -7.89 -13.63 -5.78
CA LYS A 102 -6.45 -13.68 -6.07
C LYS A 102 -5.76 -14.76 -5.24
N THR A 103 -6.03 -14.82 -3.95
CA THR A 103 -5.46 -15.85 -3.08
C THR A 103 -5.89 -17.25 -3.49
N ARG A 104 -7.17 -17.44 -3.87
CA ARG A 104 -7.69 -18.73 -4.36
C ARG A 104 -7.03 -19.14 -5.67
N ASN A 105 -6.92 -18.23 -6.62
CA ASN A 105 -6.33 -18.50 -7.93
C ASN A 105 -4.85 -18.88 -7.82
N ASN A 106 -4.12 -18.28 -6.88
CA ASN A 106 -2.70 -18.56 -6.66
C ASN A 106 -2.46 -19.76 -5.71
N GLY A 107 -3.51 -20.37 -5.16
CA GLY A 107 -3.39 -21.53 -4.27
C GLY A 107 -2.83 -21.21 -2.88
N HIS A 108 -2.86 -19.94 -2.46
CA HIS A 108 -2.26 -19.47 -1.21
C HIS A 108 -3.14 -19.77 0.01
N LEU A 109 -3.27 -21.05 0.36
CA LEU A 109 -4.15 -21.54 1.43
C LEU A 109 -3.90 -20.86 2.79
N THR A 110 -2.65 -20.51 3.09
CA THR A 110 -2.29 -19.84 4.35
C THR A 110 -2.92 -18.44 4.46
N VAL A 111 -2.89 -17.67 3.37
CA VAL A 111 -3.55 -16.35 3.32
C VAL A 111 -5.07 -16.50 3.35
N LEU A 112 -5.67 -17.55 2.76
CA LEU A 112 -7.12 -17.78 2.88
C LEU A 112 -7.55 -18.07 4.32
N LYS A 113 -6.77 -18.89 5.04
CA LYS A 113 -7.02 -19.14 6.47
C LYS A 113 -6.90 -17.85 7.27
N TRP A 114 -5.89 -17.04 6.95
CA TRP A 114 -5.67 -15.75 7.58
C TRP A 114 -6.83 -14.78 7.32
N LEU A 115 -7.24 -14.61 6.05
CA LEU A 115 -8.36 -13.76 5.65
C LEU A 115 -9.66 -14.19 6.33
N ASN A 116 -9.98 -15.49 6.36
CA ASN A 116 -11.17 -15.99 7.03
C ASN A 116 -11.16 -15.74 8.56
N LYS A 117 -9.97 -15.68 9.17
CA LYS A 117 -9.82 -15.48 10.62
C LYS A 117 -9.88 -14.01 11.00
N LYS A 118 -9.26 -13.13 10.20
CA LYS A 118 -9.06 -11.70 10.51
C LYS A 118 -10.11 -10.80 9.87
N VAL A 119 -10.60 -11.16 8.69
CA VAL A 119 -11.61 -10.41 7.94
C VAL A 119 -12.94 -11.16 8.01
N PRO A 120 -13.91 -10.70 8.81
CA PRO A 120 -15.24 -11.29 8.79
C PRO A 120 -15.85 -11.12 7.40
N ARG A 121 -16.35 -12.22 6.81
CA ARG A 121 -17.15 -12.16 5.59
C ARG A 121 -18.47 -11.49 5.94
N THR A 122 -18.55 -10.18 5.79
CA THR A 122 -19.85 -9.52 5.77
C THR A 122 -20.54 -9.94 4.47
N SER A 123 -21.44 -10.92 4.61
CA SER A 123 -22.37 -11.40 3.59
C SER A 123 -23.31 -10.30 3.12
#